data_AF-A0A8H6TVG7-F1
#
_entry.id   AF-A0A8H6TVG7-F1
#
_cell.length_a   1.000
_cell.length_b   1.000
_cell.length_c   1.000
_cell.angle_alpha   90.00
_cell.angle_beta   90.00
_cell.angle_gamma   90.00
#
_symmetry.space_group_name_H-M   'P 1'
#
loop_
_entity.id
_entity.type
_entity.pdbx_description
1 polymer ?
#
loop_
_entity_poly.entity_id
_entity_poly.type
_entity_poly.pdbx_seq_one_letter_code
_entity_poly.pdbx_strand_id
1 'polypeptide(L)'
;MLGATLHPGAGQLGDAPPDTYLPPAPKWDPSTLNDGDLITEGRGHGPLTERLLSALLPVGDGSAWKGVKAAEDAMEGRPGGGGSAAAKKEKLNVTDLEARVQNTMRYHGLLETVPDYSDKVDDPIATALRFAQRELRQVIARNKFRKKRLLEIAQQRIGYQEYLDNRDILDRNIQLAYTKAQKKNEPKPQKKPKKGSKLGDASASGTPVPGAGDPAVPVVPPCPAALGLGPDEDNLLVVPEGLRNLVDTRRGFVDVVEASLRDAQAERPGLFYGLPEKSIYEGMEEEVNAMLLGQQTHAMDVDSPARDKGKNKEDAMDIG
;
A
#
# COMPACT_ATOMS: atom_id res chain seq x y z
N MET A 1 25.17 -16.69 -3.00
CA MET A 1 24.67 -17.68 -3.97
C MET A 1 23.65 -18.57 -3.28
N LEU A 2 22.36 -18.27 -3.43
CA LEU A 2 21.24 -19.16 -3.10
C LEU A 2 20.28 -19.04 -4.29
N GLY A 3 20.41 -19.98 -5.23
CA GLY A 3 19.54 -20.06 -6.40
C GLY A 3 18.29 -20.87 -6.05
N ALA A 4 17.15 -20.19 -5.97
CA ALA A 4 15.85 -20.85 -5.95
C ALA A 4 15.46 -21.19 -7.40
N THR A 5 15.43 -22.48 -7.71
CA THR A 5 14.93 -23.01 -8.97
C THR A 5 13.40 -22.98 -8.96
N LEU A 6 12.82 -22.02 -9.69
CA LEU A 6 11.40 -21.94 -9.99
C LEU A 6 11.00 -23.12 -10.88
N HIS A 7 10.09 -23.98 -10.41
CA HIS A 7 9.42 -24.96 -11.25
C HIS A 7 8.34 -24.26 -12.09
N PRO A 8 8.28 -24.48 -13.43
CA PRO A 8 7.22 -23.97 -14.27
C PRO A 8 6.03 -24.94 -14.22
N GLY A 9 5.22 -24.82 -13.17
CA GLY A 9 3.94 -25.50 -13.07
C GLY A 9 2.82 -24.64 -13.66
N ALA A 10 2.90 -24.32 -14.95
CA ALA A 10 1.74 -23.87 -15.70
C ALA A 10 0.80 -25.07 -15.88
N GLY A 11 0.04 -25.36 -14.81
CA GLY A 11 -1.07 -26.29 -14.84
C GLY A 11 -2.11 -25.73 -15.81
N GLN A 12 -2.09 -26.27 -17.02
CA GLN A 12 -3.17 -26.23 -17.98
C GLN A 12 -4.46 -26.50 -17.20
N LEU A 13 -5.31 -25.47 -17.05
CA LEU A 13 -6.68 -25.67 -16.62
C LEU A 13 -7.33 -26.47 -17.75
N GLY A 14 -7.27 -27.79 -17.61
CA GLY A 14 -8.01 -28.69 -18.50
C GLY A 14 -9.46 -28.27 -18.44
N ASP A 15 -10.07 -28.09 -19.61
CA ASP A 15 -11.51 -27.90 -19.70
C ASP A 15 -12.18 -28.99 -18.86
N ALA A 16 -13.09 -28.58 -17.98
CA ALA A 16 -13.84 -29.51 -17.16
C ALA A 16 -14.59 -30.49 -18.09
N PRO A 17 -14.77 -31.76 -17.69
CA PRO A 17 -15.48 -32.74 -18.51
C PRO A 17 -16.86 -32.20 -18.94
N PRO A 18 -17.23 -32.30 -20.23
CA PRO A 18 -18.45 -31.68 -20.76
C PRO A 18 -19.72 -32.21 -20.08
N ASP A 19 -19.69 -33.45 -19.57
CA ASP A 19 -20.82 -34.10 -18.90
C ASP A 19 -21.12 -33.56 -17.49
N THR A 20 -20.19 -32.83 -16.85
CA THR A 20 -20.40 -32.33 -15.47
C THR A 20 -21.35 -31.12 -15.43
N TYR A 21 -21.63 -30.49 -16.58
CA TYR A 21 -22.40 -29.25 -16.67
C TYR A 21 -23.51 -29.29 -17.72
N LEU A 22 -23.96 -30.48 -18.13
CA LEU A 22 -25.17 -30.58 -18.92
C LEU A 22 -26.36 -30.15 -18.04
N PRO A 23 -27.23 -29.24 -18.51
CA PRO A 23 -28.41 -28.85 -17.75
C PRO A 23 -29.23 -30.12 -17.43
N PRO A 24 -29.74 -30.25 -16.19
CA PRO A 24 -30.46 -31.43 -15.77
C PRO A 24 -31.61 -31.67 -16.75
N ALA A 25 -31.69 -32.90 -17.28
CA ALA A 25 -32.76 -33.24 -18.20
C ALA A 25 -34.10 -33.00 -17.47
N PRO A 26 -35.05 -32.26 -18.05
CA PRO A 26 -36.31 -31.87 -17.39
C PRO A 26 -37.30 -33.04 -17.25
N LYS A 27 -36.83 -34.24 -16.92
CA LYS A 27 -37.56 -35.50 -16.89
C LYS A 27 -37.88 -35.90 -15.46
N TRP A 28 -38.63 -35.05 -14.76
CA TRP A 28 -39.06 -35.37 -13.41
C TRP A 28 -40.42 -34.74 -13.09
N ASP A 29 -41.15 -35.37 -12.16
CA ASP A 29 -42.47 -34.92 -11.74
C ASP A 29 -42.32 -34.02 -10.49
N PRO A 30 -42.74 -32.75 -10.54
CA PRO A 30 -42.64 -31.81 -9.42
C PRO A 30 -43.37 -32.31 -8.17
N SER A 31 -44.37 -33.17 -8.32
CA SER A 31 -45.09 -33.75 -7.18
C SER A 31 -44.29 -34.78 -6.38
N THR A 32 -43.10 -35.16 -6.85
CA THR A 32 -42.21 -36.14 -6.19
C THR A 32 -41.04 -35.48 -5.43
N LEU A 33 -41.00 -34.14 -5.34
CA LEU A 33 -39.92 -33.38 -4.69
C LEU A 33 -39.87 -33.67 -3.18
N ASN A 34 -38.67 -33.98 -2.67
CA ASN A 34 -38.41 -34.13 -1.23
C ASN A 34 -37.34 -33.13 -0.75
N ASP A 35 -37.20 -32.97 0.57
CA ASP A 35 -36.26 -32.00 1.16
C ASP A 35 -34.78 -32.28 0.82
N GLY A 36 -34.41 -33.55 0.60
CA GLY A 36 -33.05 -33.93 0.21
C GLY A 36 -32.71 -33.48 -1.21
N ASP A 37 -33.70 -33.44 -2.09
CA ASP A 37 -33.55 -32.98 -3.47
C ASP A 37 -33.25 -31.47 -3.55
N LEU A 38 -33.62 -30.68 -2.54
CA LEU A 38 -33.38 -29.23 -2.50
C LEU A 38 -31.90 -28.86 -2.29
N ILE A 39 -31.09 -29.81 -1.84
CA ILE A 39 -29.65 -29.62 -1.58
C ILE A 39 -28.83 -29.85 -2.86
N THR A 40 -29.42 -30.51 -3.86
CA THR A 40 -28.74 -30.95 -5.08
C THR A 40 -29.42 -30.40 -6.33
N GLU A 41 -28.64 -29.90 -7.29
CA GLU A 41 -29.18 -29.32 -8.54
C GLU A 41 -29.73 -30.36 -9.55
N GLY A 42 -29.86 -31.64 -9.15
CA GLY A 42 -30.27 -32.72 -10.03
C GLY A 42 -31.74 -32.67 -10.49
N ARG A 43 -32.57 -31.85 -9.84
CA ARG A 43 -34.02 -31.70 -10.10
C ARG A 43 -34.36 -30.27 -10.55
N GLY A 44 -33.58 -29.74 -11.49
CA GLY A 44 -33.84 -28.43 -12.11
C GLY A 44 -34.90 -28.48 -13.21
N HIS A 45 -35.34 -27.31 -13.66
CA HIS A 45 -36.11 -27.16 -14.89
C HIS A 45 -35.19 -27.25 -16.12
N GLY A 46 -35.77 -27.17 -17.32
CA GLY A 46 -34.98 -27.18 -18.54
C GLY A 46 -34.18 -25.89 -18.72
N PRO A 47 -33.19 -25.89 -19.63
CA PRO A 47 -32.27 -24.76 -19.79
C PRO A 47 -32.97 -23.46 -20.21
N LEU A 48 -34.13 -23.52 -20.88
CA LEU A 48 -34.89 -22.32 -21.24
C LEU A 48 -35.56 -21.71 -20.02
N THR A 49 -36.27 -22.54 -19.26
CA THR A 49 -37.01 -22.09 -18.09
C THR A 49 -36.08 -21.60 -16.99
N GLU A 50 -34.95 -22.26 -16.75
CA GLU A 50 -33.95 -21.78 -15.78
C GLU A 50 -33.35 -20.43 -16.18
N ARG A 51 -33.01 -20.22 -17.47
CA ARG A 51 -32.54 -18.91 -17.96
C ARG A 51 -33.61 -17.83 -17.81
N LEU A 52 -34.87 -18.15 -18.08
CA LEU A 52 -36.00 -17.25 -17.93
C LEU A 52 -36.18 -16.86 -16.45
N LEU A 53 -36.19 -17.85 -15.55
CA LEU A 53 -36.29 -17.62 -14.10
C LEU A 53 -35.11 -16.77 -13.59
N SER A 54 -33.90 -17.04 -14.08
CA SER A 54 -32.70 -16.26 -13.80
C SER A 54 -32.81 -14.80 -14.29
N ALA A 55 -33.38 -14.56 -15.46
CA ALA A 55 -33.61 -13.21 -15.99
C ALA A 55 -34.70 -12.43 -15.22
N LEU A 56 -35.64 -13.15 -14.59
CA LEU A 56 -36.68 -12.55 -13.75
C LEU A 56 -36.22 -12.33 -12.31
N LEU A 57 -35.14 -12.99 -11.88
CA LEU A 57 -34.50 -12.68 -10.61
C LEU A 57 -33.97 -11.25 -10.70
N PRO A 58 -34.32 -10.36 -9.74
CA PRO A 58 -33.79 -9.03 -9.73
C PRO A 58 -32.26 -9.13 -9.60
N VAL A 59 -31.56 -8.82 -10.68
CA VAL A 59 -30.12 -8.55 -10.66
C VAL A 59 -29.98 -7.19 -10.00
N GLY A 60 -30.10 -7.18 -8.68
CA GLY A 60 -30.05 -5.96 -7.91
C GLY A 60 -28.70 -5.29 -8.14
N ASP A 61 -28.71 -4.03 -8.56
CA ASP A 61 -27.62 -3.10 -8.34
C ASP A 61 -27.38 -3.00 -6.83
N GLY A 62 -26.59 -3.92 -6.27
CA GLY A 62 -25.92 -3.85 -4.96
C GLY A 62 -26.70 -3.43 -3.71
N SER A 63 -28.02 -3.23 -3.72
CA SER A 63 -28.71 -2.61 -2.58
C SER A 63 -30.22 -2.83 -2.54
N ALA A 64 -30.69 -4.08 -2.40
CA ALA A 64 -32.09 -4.32 -2.01
C ALA A 64 -32.40 -5.71 -1.42
N TRP A 65 -31.49 -6.34 -0.70
CA TRP A 65 -31.90 -7.45 0.19
C TRP A 65 -32.09 -6.86 1.59
N LYS A 66 -33.28 -6.26 1.82
CA LYS A 66 -33.68 -5.72 3.14
C LYS A 66 -34.02 -6.85 4.12
N GLY A 67 -33.03 -7.71 4.41
CA GLY A 67 -33.11 -8.71 5.46
C GLY A 67 -34.22 -9.76 5.30
N VAL A 68 -34.20 -10.76 6.19
CA VAL A 68 -35.14 -11.88 6.25
C VAL A 68 -36.60 -11.40 6.34
N LYS A 69 -36.84 -10.26 7.00
CA LYS A 69 -38.17 -9.70 7.24
C LYS A 69 -38.86 -9.17 5.97
N ALA A 70 -38.12 -8.61 5.00
CA ALA A 70 -38.72 -8.18 3.73
C ALA A 70 -39.01 -9.37 2.79
N ALA A 71 -38.23 -10.45 2.91
CA ALA A 71 -38.51 -11.70 2.21
C ALA A 71 -39.75 -12.40 2.81
N GLU A 72 -39.91 -12.37 4.13
CA GLU A 72 -41.09 -12.89 4.85
C GLU A 72 -42.37 -12.13 4.47
N ASP A 73 -42.31 -10.79 4.49
CA ASP A 73 -43.46 -9.90 4.18
C ASP A 73 -43.88 -9.98 2.69
N ALA A 74 -42.92 -10.22 1.78
CA ALA A 74 -43.22 -10.47 0.36
C ALA A 74 -43.88 -11.85 0.12
N MET A 75 -43.69 -12.80 1.03
CA MET A 75 -44.26 -14.15 0.95
C MET A 75 -45.64 -14.22 1.60
N GLU A 76 -45.89 -13.38 2.61
CA GLU A 76 -47.16 -13.29 3.35
C GLU A 76 -48.29 -12.61 2.54
N GLY A 77 -47.94 -11.83 1.52
CA GLY A 77 -48.88 -11.09 0.68
C GLY A 77 -49.60 -11.88 -0.42
N ARG A 78 -49.46 -13.22 -0.50
CA ARG A 78 -50.09 -14.03 -1.57
C ARG A 78 -51.51 -14.47 -1.17
N PRO A 79 -52.58 -13.92 -1.77
CA PRO A 79 -53.93 -14.37 -1.50
C PRO A 79 -54.23 -15.60 -2.37
N GLY A 80 -54.27 -16.77 -1.73
CA GLY A 80 -54.72 -18.03 -2.33
C GLY A 80 -54.44 -19.16 -1.33
N GLY A 81 -55.33 -19.50 -0.41
CA GLY A 81 -56.74 -19.76 -0.64
C GLY A 81 -56.93 -21.26 -0.48
N GLY A 82 -57.37 -21.67 0.71
CA GLY A 82 -57.90 -23.01 0.94
C GLY A 82 -59.02 -23.25 -0.08
N GLY A 83 -58.81 -24.25 -0.93
CA GLY A 83 -59.67 -24.53 -2.07
C GLY A 83 -59.41 -25.94 -2.59
N SER A 84 -59.73 -26.93 -1.76
CA SER A 84 -59.93 -28.29 -2.23
C SER A 84 -61.18 -28.31 -3.11
N ALA A 85 -61.02 -28.17 -4.42
CA ALA A 85 -61.81 -28.80 -5.48
C ALA A 85 -61.52 -28.15 -6.84
N ALA A 86 -61.34 -28.99 -7.86
CA ALA A 86 -61.32 -28.65 -9.29
C ALA A 86 -60.02 -28.04 -9.86
N ALA A 87 -58.89 -28.68 -9.59
CA ALA A 87 -58.03 -29.05 -10.70
C ALA A 87 -57.94 -30.58 -10.66
N LYS A 88 -58.47 -31.27 -11.67
CA LYS A 88 -57.90 -32.59 -12.00
C LYS A 88 -56.41 -32.32 -12.06
N LYS A 89 -55.63 -32.91 -11.15
CA LYS A 89 -54.17 -32.78 -11.13
C LYS A 89 -53.68 -33.22 -12.50
N GLU A 90 -53.60 -32.28 -13.43
CA GLU A 90 -52.79 -32.42 -14.61
C GLU A 90 -51.41 -32.66 -14.01
N LYS A 91 -50.91 -33.87 -14.20
CA LYS A 91 -49.57 -34.24 -13.76
C LYS A 91 -48.63 -33.43 -14.65
N LEU A 92 -48.40 -32.18 -14.27
CA LEU A 92 -47.58 -31.25 -15.02
C LEU A 92 -46.15 -31.74 -14.89
N ASN A 93 -45.65 -32.38 -15.94
CA ASN A 93 -44.27 -32.81 -16.01
C ASN A 93 -43.38 -31.60 -16.32
N VAL A 94 -42.16 -31.56 -15.80
CA VAL A 94 -41.22 -30.47 -16.09
C VAL A 94 -40.87 -30.42 -17.59
N THR A 95 -40.91 -31.56 -18.28
CA THR A 95 -40.78 -31.63 -19.75
C THR A 95 -41.91 -30.88 -20.47
N ASP A 96 -43.16 -31.07 -20.02
CA ASP A 96 -44.33 -30.43 -20.63
C ASP A 96 -44.34 -28.92 -20.37
N LEU A 97 -43.88 -28.52 -19.18
CA LEU A 97 -43.69 -27.11 -18.82
C LEU A 97 -42.63 -26.43 -19.70
N GLU A 98 -41.47 -27.06 -19.88
CA GLU A 98 -40.40 -26.57 -20.75
C GLU A 98 -40.90 -26.40 -22.20
N ALA A 99 -41.60 -27.40 -22.73
CA ALA A 99 -42.18 -27.34 -24.09
C ALA A 99 -43.24 -26.25 -24.21
N ARG A 100 -44.08 -26.07 -23.18
CA ARG A 100 -45.10 -25.02 -23.15
C ARG A 100 -44.46 -23.63 -23.13
N VAL A 101 -43.45 -23.42 -22.29
CA VAL A 101 -42.72 -22.14 -22.20
C VAL A 101 -42.05 -21.82 -23.53
N GLN A 102 -41.38 -22.80 -24.13
CA GLN A 102 -40.78 -22.66 -25.46
C GLN A 102 -41.82 -22.27 -26.53
N ASN A 103 -42.96 -22.95 -26.57
CA ASN A 103 -44.02 -22.67 -27.52
C ASN A 103 -44.65 -21.28 -27.32
N THR A 104 -44.83 -20.85 -26.06
CA THR A 104 -45.34 -19.50 -25.77
C THR A 104 -44.37 -18.41 -26.19
N MET A 105 -43.07 -18.57 -25.92
CA MET A 105 -42.04 -17.62 -26.35
C MET A 105 -41.93 -17.55 -27.87
N ARG A 106 -42.07 -18.69 -28.58
CA ARG A 106 -42.15 -18.72 -30.04
C ARG A 106 -43.41 -18.02 -30.57
N TYR A 107 -44.56 -18.29 -29.97
CA TYR A 107 -45.83 -17.68 -30.35
C TYR A 107 -45.79 -16.15 -30.24
N HIS A 108 -45.13 -15.62 -29.20
CA HIS A 108 -44.94 -14.17 -29.03
C HIS A 108 -43.75 -13.60 -29.81
N GLY A 109 -43.07 -14.40 -30.64
CA GLY A 109 -41.94 -13.95 -31.45
C GLY A 109 -40.66 -13.63 -30.67
N LEU A 110 -40.55 -14.09 -29.41
CA LEU A 110 -39.35 -13.91 -28.59
C LEU A 110 -38.25 -14.93 -28.92
N LEU A 111 -38.62 -16.07 -29.54
CA LEU A 111 -37.72 -17.10 -30.00
C LEU A 111 -38.06 -17.49 -31.44
N GLU A 112 -37.10 -17.36 -32.36
CA GLU A 112 -37.27 -17.82 -33.75
C GLU A 112 -36.86 -19.30 -33.88
N THR A 113 -35.68 -19.65 -33.35
CA THR A 113 -35.11 -21.01 -33.34
C THR A 113 -34.96 -21.53 -31.92
N VAL A 114 -34.65 -22.83 -31.76
CA VAL A 114 -34.26 -23.37 -30.46
C VAL A 114 -32.90 -22.75 -30.11
N PRO A 115 -32.79 -21.99 -29.00
CA PRO A 115 -31.52 -21.42 -28.57
C PRO A 115 -30.47 -22.50 -28.39
N ASP A 116 -29.22 -22.22 -28.77
CA ASP A 116 -28.11 -23.05 -28.35
C ASP A 116 -27.82 -22.78 -26.86
N TYR A 117 -27.99 -23.82 -26.05
CA TYR A 117 -27.75 -23.76 -24.61
C TYR A 117 -26.34 -24.22 -24.23
N SER A 118 -25.53 -24.65 -25.21
CA SER A 118 -24.13 -25.03 -25.00
C SER A 118 -23.24 -23.83 -24.70
N ASP A 119 -23.63 -22.63 -25.15
CA ASP A 119 -22.85 -21.42 -24.93
C ASP A 119 -23.19 -20.77 -23.58
N LYS A 120 -22.18 -20.59 -22.74
CA LYS A 120 -22.28 -20.03 -21.37
C LYS A 120 -22.35 -18.51 -21.43
N VAL A 121 -23.38 -17.98 -22.07
CA VAL A 121 -23.63 -16.54 -22.09
C VAL A 121 -24.36 -16.15 -20.79
N ASP A 122 -23.60 -15.60 -19.85
CA ASP A 122 -24.03 -14.84 -18.66
C ASP A 122 -24.86 -15.59 -17.60
N ASP A 123 -24.24 -16.58 -16.95
CA ASP A 123 -24.67 -17.06 -15.63
C ASP A 123 -24.55 -15.91 -14.59
N PRO A 124 -25.52 -15.74 -13.66
CA PRO A 124 -25.38 -14.89 -12.48
C PRO A 124 -24.02 -14.98 -11.77
N ILE A 125 -23.44 -16.18 -11.65
CA ILE A 125 -22.13 -16.41 -11.04
C ILE A 125 -21.02 -15.77 -11.87
N ALA A 126 -21.06 -15.94 -13.20
CA ALA A 126 -20.10 -15.32 -14.12
C ALA A 126 -20.21 -13.78 -14.07
N THR A 127 -21.43 -13.26 -13.95
CA THR A 127 -21.68 -11.81 -13.81
C THR A 127 -21.13 -11.26 -12.50
N ALA A 128 -21.41 -11.92 -11.37
CA ALA A 128 -20.88 -11.56 -10.06
C ALA A 128 -19.34 -11.61 -10.02
N LEU A 129 -18.74 -12.62 -10.65
CA LEU A 129 -17.29 -12.74 -10.75
C LEU A 129 -16.69 -11.56 -11.53
N ARG A 130 -17.27 -11.17 -12.67
CA ARG A 130 -16.79 -10.01 -13.44
C ARG A 130 -16.94 -8.70 -12.64
N PHE A 131 -18.00 -8.57 -11.83
CA PHE A 131 -18.16 -7.43 -10.93
C PHE A 131 -17.05 -7.40 -9.87
N ALA A 132 -16.84 -8.50 -9.14
CA ALA A 132 -15.81 -8.60 -8.12
C ALA A 132 -14.40 -8.37 -8.69
N GLN A 133 -14.12 -8.88 -9.90
CA GLN A 133 -12.85 -8.63 -10.58
C GLN A 133 -12.65 -7.15 -10.97
N ARG A 134 -13.72 -6.44 -11.38
CA ARG A 134 -13.65 -4.99 -11.65
C ARG A 134 -13.34 -4.21 -10.37
N GLU A 135 -14.03 -4.52 -9.29
CA GLU A 135 -13.81 -3.89 -7.98
C GLU A 135 -12.38 -4.17 -7.48
N LEU A 136 -11.93 -5.42 -7.59
CA LEU A 136 -10.56 -5.82 -7.24
C LEU A 136 -9.52 -5.00 -8.03
N ARG A 137 -9.71 -4.82 -9.34
CA ARG A 137 -8.81 -3.99 -10.16
C ARG A 137 -8.76 -2.54 -9.66
N GLN A 138 -9.91 -1.95 -9.33
CA GLN A 138 -9.97 -0.59 -8.78
C GLN A 138 -9.23 -0.47 -7.44
N VAL A 139 -9.45 -1.42 -6.53
CA VAL A 139 -8.80 -1.43 -5.21
C VAL A 139 -7.29 -1.65 -5.33
N ILE A 140 -6.84 -2.56 -6.20
CA ILE A 140 -5.42 -2.80 -6.47
C ILE A 140 -4.77 -1.53 -7.01
N ALA A 141 -5.38 -0.88 -8.01
CA ALA A 141 -4.87 0.36 -8.58
C ALA A 141 -4.75 1.44 -7.51
N ARG A 142 -5.80 1.68 -6.73
CA ARG A 142 -5.79 2.65 -5.60
C ARG A 142 -4.70 2.35 -4.58
N ASN A 143 -4.54 1.09 -4.19
CA ASN A 143 -3.51 0.68 -3.24
C ASN A 143 -2.09 0.86 -3.81
N LYS A 144 -1.89 0.67 -5.12
CA LYS A 144 -0.61 0.93 -5.77
C LYS A 144 -0.22 2.41 -5.66
N PHE A 145 -1.14 3.33 -5.95
CA PHE A 145 -0.88 4.75 -5.83
C PHE A 145 -0.69 5.20 -4.37
N ARG A 146 -1.51 4.70 -3.43
CA ARG A 146 -1.30 4.95 -1.99
C ARG A 146 0.09 4.57 -1.53
N LYS A 147 0.54 3.35 -1.89
CA LYS A 147 1.88 2.88 -1.55
C LYS A 147 2.97 3.75 -2.16
N LYS A 148 2.81 4.18 -3.42
CA LYS A 148 3.78 5.07 -4.08
C LYS A 148 3.92 6.41 -3.33
N ARG A 149 2.80 7.06 -3.01
CA ARG A 149 2.79 8.35 -2.28
C ARG A 149 3.40 8.21 -0.88
N LEU A 150 3.04 7.16 -0.15
CA LEU A 150 3.62 6.89 1.17
C LEU A 150 5.12 6.60 1.09
N LEU A 151 5.57 5.88 0.06
CA LEU A 151 6.98 5.57 -0.14
C LEU A 151 7.79 6.84 -0.39
N GLU A 152 7.29 7.76 -1.23
CA GLU A 152 7.92 9.05 -1.47
C GLU A 152 8.10 9.83 -0.16
N ILE A 153 7.04 9.92 0.67
CA ILE A 153 7.13 10.59 1.98
C ILE A 153 8.10 9.87 2.91
N ALA A 154 8.06 8.54 2.97
CA ALA A 154 8.97 7.77 3.82
C ALA A 154 10.44 8.02 3.45
N GLN A 155 10.77 8.10 2.16
CA GLN A 155 12.11 8.43 1.70
C GLN A 155 12.54 9.83 2.17
N GLN A 156 11.67 10.83 2.04
CA GLN A 156 11.97 12.19 2.52
C GLN A 156 12.21 12.22 4.03
N ARG A 157 11.39 11.50 4.80
CA ARG A 157 11.53 11.42 6.27
C ARG A 157 12.80 10.70 6.70
N ILE A 158 13.17 9.63 6.00
CA ILE A 158 14.46 8.94 6.23
C ILE A 158 15.63 9.89 5.94
N GLY A 159 15.60 10.60 4.80
CA GLY A 159 16.64 11.57 4.47
C GLY A 159 16.78 12.69 5.50
N TYR A 160 15.66 13.19 6.04
CA TYR A 160 15.69 14.18 7.12
C TYR A 160 16.28 13.60 8.42
N GLN A 161 15.94 12.35 8.77
CA GLN A 161 16.53 11.69 9.93
C GLN A 161 18.04 11.50 9.76
N GLU A 162 18.50 11.07 8.59
CA GLU A 162 19.92 10.94 8.26
C GLU A 162 20.65 12.28 8.37
N TYR A 163 20.02 13.38 7.95
CA TYR A 163 20.55 14.73 8.16
C TYR A 163 20.76 15.03 9.65
N LEU A 164 19.75 14.79 10.49
CA LEU A 164 19.86 15.03 11.94
C LEU A 164 20.95 14.17 12.57
N ASP A 165 21.02 12.90 12.22
CA ASP A 165 22.03 11.98 12.74
C ASP A 165 23.44 12.44 12.36
N ASN A 166 23.65 12.86 11.11
CA ASN A 166 24.93 13.39 10.64
C ASN A 166 25.31 14.70 11.36
N ARG A 167 24.35 15.60 11.56
CA ARG A 167 24.57 16.84 12.31
C ARG A 167 24.98 16.55 13.75
N ASP A 168 24.30 15.61 14.41
CA ASP A 168 24.59 15.23 15.80
C ASP A 168 25.93 14.49 15.92
N ILE A 169 26.37 13.76 14.89
CA ILE A 169 27.73 13.21 14.79
C ILE A 169 28.77 14.34 14.69
N LEU A 170 28.54 15.35 13.84
CA LEU A 170 29.42 16.51 13.71
C LEU A 170 29.53 17.27 15.03
N ASP A 171 28.41 17.56 15.70
CA ASP A 171 28.39 18.26 16.98
C ASP A 171 29.15 17.47 18.06
N ARG A 172 29.01 16.13 18.13
CA ARG A 172 29.82 15.28 19.02
C ARG A 172 31.31 15.32 18.68
N ASN A 173 31.67 15.31 17.40
CA ASN A 173 33.08 15.39 16.97
C ASN A 173 33.69 16.75 17.35
N ILE A 174 32.94 17.84 17.18
CA ILE A 174 33.33 19.18 17.62
C ILE A 174 33.55 19.21 19.14
N GLN A 175 32.60 18.70 19.93
CA GLN A 175 32.71 18.63 21.39
C GLN A 175 33.94 17.83 21.84
N LEU A 176 34.18 16.66 21.22
CA LEU A 176 35.34 15.82 21.54
C LEU A 176 36.66 16.51 21.18
N ALA A 177 36.76 17.14 20.01
CA ALA A 177 37.95 17.87 19.59
C ALA A 177 38.21 19.08 20.51
N TYR A 178 37.16 19.81 20.86
CA TYR A 178 37.23 20.95 21.77
C TYR A 178 37.66 20.54 23.19
N THR A 179 37.07 19.48 23.76
CA THR A 179 37.49 18.96 25.08
C THR A 179 38.94 18.45 25.07
N LYS A 180 39.41 17.85 23.97
CA LYS A 180 40.82 17.46 23.82
C LYS A 180 41.75 18.67 23.81
N ALA A 181 41.37 19.76 23.13
CA ALA A 181 42.13 21.00 23.12
C ALA A 181 42.22 21.62 24.52
N GLN A 182 41.11 21.62 25.27
CA GLN A 182 41.06 22.07 26.66
C GLN A 182 42.02 21.28 27.58
N LYS A 183 41.98 19.94 27.52
CA LYS A 183 42.81 19.06 28.37
C LYS A 183 44.30 19.13 28.07
N LYS A 184 44.70 19.39 26.81
CA LYS A 184 46.12 19.47 26.42
C LYS A 184 46.86 20.64 27.10
N ASN A 185 46.13 21.70 27.40
CA ASN A 185 46.65 22.98 27.87
C ASN A 185 46.19 23.31 29.30
N GLU A 186 45.63 22.33 30.01
CA GLU A 186 45.29 22.47 31.42
C GLU A 186 46.61 22.59 32.22
N PRO A 187 46.79 23.64 33.04
CA PRO A 187 48.02 23.81 33.81
C PRO A 187 48.18 22.62 34.76
N LYS A 188 49.16 21.75 34.48
CA LYS A 188 49.50 20.63 35.36
C LYS A 188 49.80 21.21 36.76
N PRO A 189 49.09 20.78 37.83
CA PRO A 189 49.40 21.27 39.16
C PRO A 189 50.84 20.84 39.47
N GLN A 190 51.75 21.81 39.57
CA GLN A 190 53.10 21.56 40.07
C GLN A 190 52.94 20.92 41.45
N LYS A 191 53.31 19.64 41.57
CA LYS A 191 53.39 18.96 42.85
C LYS A 191 54.38 19.73 43.72
N LYS A 192 53.86 20.57 44.62
CA LYS A 192 54.68 21.21 45.67
C LYS A 192 55.43 20.11 46.40
N PRO A 193 56.76 20.20 46.58
CA PRO A 193 57.52 19.19 47.31
C PRO A 193 57.02 19.15 48.76
N LYS A 194 56.61 17.95 49.21
CA LYS A 194 56.18 17.70 50.58
C LYS A 194 57.36 17.98 51.52
N LYS A 195 57.25 19.03 52.35
CA LYS A 195 58.00 19.16 53.60
C LYS A 195 57.00 19.06 54.75
N GLY A 196 57.25 18.12 55.64
CA GLY A 196 56.27 17.66 56.62
C GLY A 196 56.14 18.50 57.89
N SER A 197 55.28 17.94 58.75
CA SER A 197 55.09 18.16 60.19
C SER A 197 54.00 19.15 60.66
N LYS A 198 52.96 18.52 61.25
CA LYS A 198 52.20 18.82 62.47
C LYS A 198 51.24 20.04 62.57
N LEU A 199 49.97 19.66 62.77
CA LEU A 199 48.99 20.05 63.82
C LEU A 199 48.61 21.54 63.99
N GLY A 200 47.28 21.78 63.99
CA GLY A 200 46.66 22.85 64.76
C GLY A 200 45.54 23.61 64.05
N ASP A 201 44.29 23.31 64.41
CA ASP A 201 43.12 24.18 64.24
C ASP A 201 43.37 25.56 64.86
N ALA A 202 42.96 26.63 64.15
CA ALA A 202 42.22 27.77 64.70
C ALA A 202 42.06 28.89 63.66
N SER A 203 40.81 29.28 63.48
CA SER A 203 40.38 30.57 62.93
C SER A 203 40.96 31.74 63.73
N ALA A 204 41.65 32.67 63.06
CA ALA A 204 41.73 34.07 63.49
C ALA A 204 42.22 34.97 62.36
N SER A 205 41.54 36.09 62.22
CA SER A 205 41.89 37.27 61.42
C SER A 205 43.37 37.65 61.53
N GLY A 206 44.00 37.96 60.39
CA GLY A 206 45.33 38.55 60.36
C GLY A 206 45.65 39.11 58.99
N THR A 207 45.41 40.41 58.81
CA THR A 207 46.00 41.23 57.76
C THR A 207 47.52 41.18 57.86
N PRO A 208 48.26 41.11 56.73
CA PRO A 208 49.57 41.73 56.68
C PRO A 208 49.64 42.82 55.59
N VAL A 209 50.27 43.90 56.04
CA VAL A 209 50.71 45.15 55.39
C VAL A 209 51.34 44.94 53.99
N PRO A 210 51.20 45.90 53.05
CA PRO A 210 51.75 45.81 51.70
C PRO A 210 53.26 46.12 51.70
N GLY A 211 54.05 45.23 51.12
CA GLY A 211 55.47 45.43 50.82
C GLY A 211 55.68 45.39 49.30
N ALA A 212 56.30 46.43 48.77
CA ALA A 212 56.53 46.69 47.36
C ALA A 212 57.31 45.57 46.64
N GLY A 213 56.87 45.23 45.42
CA GLY A 213 57.58 44.37 44.48
C GLY A 213 56.65 43.83 43.39
N ASP A 214 56.64 44.51 42.24
CA ASP A 214 55.99 44.20 40.95
C ASP A 214 54.45 44.26 40.88
N PRO A 215 53.86 44.96 39.88
CA PRO A 215 52.43 44.87 39.62
C PRO A 215 52.15 43.49 39.03
N ALA A 216 51.80 42.54 39.89
CA ALA A 216 51.10 41.34 39.46
C ALA A 216 49.77 41.79 38.84
N VAL A 217 49.73 41.81 37.50
CA VAL A 217 48.48 41.91 36.74
C VAL A 217 47.54 40.87 37.34
N PRO A 218 46.32 41.24 37.78
CA PRO A 218 45.38 40.26 38.27
C PRO A 218 45.12 39.29 37.13
N VAL A 219 45.64 38.06 37.26
CA VAL A 219 45.38 36.98 36.31
C VAL A 219 43.91 36.64 36.45
N VAL A 220 43.07 37.35 35.70
CA VAL A 220 41.68 37.00 35.50
C VAL A 220 41.70 35.55 35.00
N PRO A 221 41.02 34.62 35.69
CA PRO A 221 41.00 33.23 35.24
C PRO A 221 40.54 33.21 33.77
N PRO A 222 41.26 32.51 32.88
CA PRO A 222 40.93 32.51 31.46
C PRO A 222 39.47 32.07 31.31
N CYS A 223 38.73 32.74 30.43
CA CYS A 223 37.34 32.40 30.22
C CYS A 223 37.23 30.91 29.85
N PRO A 224 36.24 30.18 30.38
CA PRO A 224 36.14 28.73 30.18
C PRO A 224 36.05 28.34 28.69
N ALA A 225 35.62 29.28 27.84
CA ALA A 225 35.57 29.15 26.39
C ALA A 225 36.94 29.27 25.68
N ALA A 226 37.92 29.93 26.29
CA ALA A 226 39.29 30.04 25.76
C ALA A 226 40.25 29.02 26.36
N LEU A 227 39.78 28.18 27.29
CA LEU A 227 40.61 27.18 27.93
C LEU A 227 41.19 26.24 26.85
N GLY A 228 42.51 26.15 26.81
CA GLY A 228 43.24 25.37 25.81
C GLY A 228 43.15 25.82 24.35
N LEU A 229 42.58 27.00 24.12
CA LEU A 229 42.66 27.78 22.88
C LEU A 229 43.39 29.08 23.20
N GLY A 230 44.63 28.96 23.69
CA GLY A 230 45.39 30.10 24.20
C GLY A 230 45.53 31.23 23.17
N PRO A 231 45.61 32.49 23.64
CA PRO A 231 45.85 33.63 22.76
C PRO A 231 47.22 33.50 22.06
N ASP A 232 47.29 33.84 20.78
CA ASP A 232 48.55 34.09 20.06
C ASP A 232 49.20 35.42 20.50
N GLU A 233 50.31 35.78 19.86
CA GLU A 233 51.03 37.02 20.14
C GLU A 233 50.19 38.29 19.88
N ASP A 234 49.09 38.16 19.14
CA ASP A 234 48.12 39.22 18.84
C ASP A 234 46.86 39.15 19.74
N ASN A 235 46.88 38.35 20.81
CA ASN A 235 45.75 38.08 21.70
C ASN A 235 44.52 37.41 21.05
N LEU A 236 44.71 36.69 19.95
CA LEU A 236 43.64 35.97 19.25
C LEU A 236 43.66 34.46 19.58
N LEU A 237 42.47 33.85 19.70
CA LEU A 237 42.35 32.42 19.98
C LEU A 237 42.99 31.57 18.87
N VAL A 238 43.96 30.72 19.24
CA VAL A 238 44.51 29.73 18.31
C VAL A 238 43.63 28.49 18.28
N VAL A 239 42.79 28.38 17.25
CA VAL A 239 41.93 27.21 17.02
C VAL A 239 42.67 26.16 16.20
N PRO A 240 42.78 24.90 16.67
CA PRO A 240 43.34 23.82 15.87
C PRO A 240 42.61 23.69 14.52
N GLU A 241 43.37 23.55 13.43
CA GLU A 241 42.82 23.49 12.07
C GLU A 241 41.72 22.42 11.93
N GLY A 242 41.91 21.24 12.54
CA GLY A 242 40.90 20.19 12.53
C GLY A 242 39.59 20.56 13.24
N LEU A 243 39.64 21.36 14.31
CA LEU A 243 38.44 21.87 14.99
C LEU A 243 37.75 22.95 14.13
N ARG A 244 38.53 23.85 13.54
CA ARG A 244 38.00 24.86 12.61
C ARG A 244 37.27 24.21 11.43
N ASN A 245 37.88 23.19 10.81
CA ASN A 245 37.26 22.46 9.69
C ASN A 245 35.96 21.76 10.09
N LEU A 246 35.87 21.18 11.29
CA LEU A 246 34.63 20.57 11.78
C LEU A 246 33.52 21.60 12.00
N VAL A 247 33.87 22.78 12.53
CA VAL A 247 32.91 23.88 12.74
C VAL A 247 32.45 24.46 11.41
N ASP A 248 33.37 24.68 10.46
CA ASP A 248 33.07 25.21 9.13
C ASP A 248 32.19 24.24 8.32
N THR A 249 32.48 22.93 8.38
CA THR A 249 31.63 21.91 7.74
C THR A 249 30.24 21.84 8.37
N ARG A 250 30.14 21.86 9.71
CA ARG A 250 28.84 21.91 10.41
C ARG A 250 28.05 23.16 10.05
N ARG A 251 28.71 24.31 9.94
CA ARG A 251 28.08 25.57 9.51
C ARG A 251 27.57 25.47 8.08
N GLY A 252 28.38 24.95 7.15
CA GLY A 252 27.96 24.71 5.77
C GLY A 252 26.77 23.76 5.66
N PHE A 253 26.73 22.68 6.47
CA PHE A 253 25.58 21.77 6.54
C PHE A 253 24.30 22.49 6.96
N VAL A 254 24.36 23.34 7.98
CA VAL A 254 23.18 24.09 8.44
C VAL A 254 22.78 25.15 7.41
N ASP A 255 23.73 25.95 6.93
CA ASP A 255 23.44 27.10 6.07
C ASP A 255 22.90 26.66 4.69
N VAL A 256 23.34 25.51 4.17
CA VAL A 256 22.89 25.00 2.86
C VAL A 256 21.78 23.96 3.02
N VAL A 257 22.02 22.89 3.77
CA VAL A 257 21.10 21.75 3.83
C VAL A 257 19.88 22.10 4.68
N GLU A 258 20.07 22.64 5.89
CA GLU A 258 18.93 22.99 6.74
C GLU A 258 18.08 24.12 6.15
N ALA A 259 18.70 25.08 5.47
CA ALA A 259 17.96 26.12 4.75
C ALA A 259 17.05 25.49 3.69
N SER A 260 17.60 24.64 2.82
CA SER A 260 16.80 23.97 1.78
C SER A 260 15.69 23.07 2.34
N LEU A 261 15.96 22.37 3.45
CA LEU A 261 14.96 21.55 4.14
C LEU A 261 13.88 22.40 4.80
N ARG A 262 14.23 23.55 5.38
CA ARG A 262 13.28 24.50 5.97
C ARG A 262 12.37 25.10 4.90
N ASP A 263 12.93 25.48 3.76
CA ASP A 263 12.17 26.03 2.62
C ASP A 263 11.20 24.97 2.08
N ALA A 264 11.66 23.74 1.85
CA ALA A 264 10.80 22.64 1.39
C ALA A 264 9.69 22.29 2.40
N GLN A 265 9.97 22.36 3.71
CA GLN A 265 8.96 22.17 4.76
C GLN A 265 7.95 23.32 4.81
N ALA A 266 8.38 24.56 4.54
CA ALA A 266 7.51 25.72 4.51
C ALA A 266 6.56 25.69 3.30
N GLU A 267 7.05 25.24 2.14
CA GLU A 267 6.23 25.02 0.95
C GLU A 267 5.23 23.87 1.14
N ARG A 268 5.64 22.79 1.82
CA ARG A 268 4.84 21.58 2.02
C ARG A 268 4.84 21.17 3.50
N PRO A 269 3.91 21.69 4.31
CA PRO A 269 3.85 21.34 5.73
C PRO A 269 3.59 19.84 5.91
N GLY A 270 4.35 19.21 6.80
CA GLY A 270 4.23 17.78 7.10
C GLY A 270 5.11 16.85 6.25
N LEU A 271 5.97 17.42 5.37
CA LEU A 271 6.85 16.66 4.48
C LEU A 271 7.88 15.83 5.26
N PHE A 272 8.72 16.48 6.06
CA PHE A 272 9.78 15.82 6.83
C PHE A 272 9.34 15.46 8.25
N TYR A 273 8.61 16.36 8.90
CA TYR A 273 8.13 16.19 10.26
C TYR A 273 6.74 16.81 10.44
N GLY A 274 6.05 16.39 11.51
CA GLY A 274 4.67 16.77 11.78
C GLY A 274 3.65 15.98 10.95
N LEU A 275 2.39 16.44 11.01
CA LEU A 275 1.29 15.91 10.21
C LEU A 275 1.01 16.87 9.04
N PRO A 276 0.80 16.34 7.82
CA PRO A 276 0.30 17.14 6.71
C PRO A 276 -1.07 17.75 7.00
N GLU A 277 -1.29 18.98 6.57
CA GLU A 277 -2.58 19.67 6.75
C GLU A 277 -3.68 19.13 5.83
N LYS A 278 -3.28 18.62 4.66
CA LYS A 278 -4.18 18.03 3.67
C LYS A 278 -3.94 16.53 3.54
N SER A 279 -4.93 15.84 2.99
CA SER A 279 -4.79 14.41 2.70
C SER A 279 -3.64 14.18 1.72
N ILE A 280 -2.73 13.28 2.09
CA ILE A 280 -1.62 12.82 1.22
C ILE A 280 -2.14 12.21 -0.10
N TYR A 281 -3.41 11.81 -0.12
CA TYR A 281 -4.06 11.14 -1.24
C TYR A 281 -4.95 12.07 -2.08
N GLU A 282 -4.92 13.38 -1.84
CA GLU A 282 -5.64 14.37 -2.65
C GLU A 282 -5.21 14.26 -4.14
N GLY A 283 -6.19 14.31 -5.05
CA GLY A 283 -5.95 14.19 -6.50
C GLY A 283 -5.62 12.79 -7.01
N MET A 284 -5.49 11.78 -6.13
CA MET A 284 -5.12 10.42 -6.55
C MET A 284 -6.17 9.76 -7.44
N GLU A 285 -7.45 10.05 -7.25
CA GLU A 285 -8.54 9.37 -7.96
C GLU A 285 -8.46 9.57 -9.49
N GLU A 286 -7.98 10.73 -9.94
CA GLU A 286 -7.74 11.02 -11.36
C GLU A 286 -6.63 10.13 -11.93
N GLU A 287 -5.54 9.94 -11.19
CA GLU A 287 -4.44 9.05 -11.57
C GLU A 287 -4.86 7.58 -11.60
N VAL A 288 -5.67 7.16 -10.62
CA VAL A 288 -6.24 5.81 -10.56
C VAL A 288 -7.12 5.56 -11.78
N ASN A 289 -8.00 6.51 -12.10
CA ASN A 289 -8.91 6.41 -13.24
C ASN A 289 -8.15 6.38 -14.56
N ALA A 290 -7.14 7.23 -14.73
CA ALA A 290 -6.29 7.22 -15.92
C ALA A 290 -5.55 5.88 -16.10
N MET A 291 -5.03 5.29 -15.03
CA MET A 291 -4.35 3.99 -15.08
C MET A 291 -5.33 2.86 -15.45
N LEU A 292 -6.54 2.87 -14.89
CA LEU A 292 -7.57 1.88 -15.21
C LEU A 292 -8.01 1.99 -16.67
N LEU A 293 -8.18 3.22 -17.19
CA LEU A 293 -8.54 3.47 -18.58
C LEU A 293 -7.45 3.01 -19.55
N GLY A 294 -6.18 3.29 -19.22
CA GLY A 294 -5.03 2.84 -20.02
C GLY A 294 -4.80 1.32 -19.99
N GLN A 295 -5.19 0.62 -18.93
CA GLN A 295 -5.20 -0.85 -18.92
C GLN A 295 -6.33 -1.42 -19.78
N GLN A 296 -7.45 -0.70 -19.90
CA GLN A 296 -8.59 -1.11 -20.72
C GLN A 296 -8.25 -1.05 -22.21
N THR A 297 -7.53 -0.03 -22.67
CA THR A 297 -7.09 0.06 -24.07
C THR A 297 -6.09 -1.04 -24.42
N HIS A 298 -5.15 -1.34 -23.53
CA HIS A 298 -4.13 -2.37 -23.77
C HIS A 298 -4.71 -3.80 -23.78
N ALA A 299 -5.85 -4.04 -23.14
CA ALA A 299 -6.54 -5.33 -23.22
C ALA A 299 -7.27 -5.55 -24.55
N MET A 300 -7.65 -4.47 -25.26
CA MET A 300 -8.35 -4.54 -26.55
C MET A 300 -7.40 -4.80 -27.74
N ASP A 301 -6.11 -4.50 -27.61
CA ASP A 301 -5.12 -4.67 -28.69
C ASP A 301 -4.52 -6.09 -28.80
N VAL A 302 -4.83 -6.99 -27.85
CA VAL A 302 -4.23 -8.34 -27.81
C VAL A 302 -5.01 -9.36 -28.66
N ASP A 303 -6.20 -9.01 -29.17
CA ASP A 303 -7.11 -9.99 -29.82
C ASP A 303 -7.24 -9.82 -31.35
N SER A 304 -6.22 -9.27 -32.01
CA SER A 304 -6.15 -9.25 -33.49
C SER A 304 -5.25 -10.36 -34.03
N PRO A 305 -5.78 -11.50 -34.50
CA PRO A 305 -4.99 -12.46 -35.24
C PRO A 305 -4.76 -11.94 -36.67
N ALA A 306 -3.64 -11.24 -36.87
CA ALA A 306 -3.15 -10.92 -38.20
C ALA A 306 -2.74 -12.21 -38.93
N ARG A 307 -3.63 -12.68 -39.82
CA ARG A 307 -3.31 -13.69 -40.85
C ARG A 307 -2.25 -13.11 -41.78
N ASP A 308 -0.99 -13.48 -41.60
CA ASP A 308 0.04 -13.26 -42.61
C ASP A 308 0.32 -14.56 -43.38
N LYS A 309 0.02 -14.52 -44.68
CA LYS A 309 0.37 -15.56 -45.66
C LYS A 309 1.69 -15.16 -46.31
N GLY A 310 2.80 -15.56 -45.72
CA GLY A 310 4.13 -15.43 -46.32
C GLY A 310 4.57 -16.68 -47.08
N LYS A 311 4.42 -16.69 -48.41
CA LYS A 311 5.17 -17.57 -49.32
C LYS A 311 6.48 -16.87 -49.72
N ASN A 312 7.53 -17.69 -49.90
CA ASN A 312 8.81 -17.46 -50.59
C ASN A 312 9.96 -16.78 -49.83
N LYS A 313 11.05 -17.54 -49.62
CA LYS A 313 12.41 -17.29 -50.19
C LYS A 313 13.34 -18.44 -49.80
N GLU A 314 13.76 -19.24 -50.78
CA GLU A 314 15.07 -19.17 -51.47
C GLU A 314 16.20 -19.80 -50.65
N ASP A 315 16.50 -21.06 -51.01
CA ASP A 315 17.65 -21.82 -50.54
C ASP A 315 18.96 -21.12 -50.92
N ALA A 316 19.79 -20.88 -49.91
CA ALA A 316 21.10 -20.28 -50.02
C ALA A 316 22.07 -21.22 -50.75
N MET A 317 22.76 -20.65 -51.73
CA MET A 317 23.84 -21.29 -52.47
C MET A 317 25.05 -21.57 -51.57
N ASP A 318 25.57 -22.77 -51.80
CA ASP A 318 26.91 -23.28 -51.51
C ASP A 318 28.01 -22.45 -52.22
N ILE A 319 29.25 -22.68 -51.79
CA ILE A 319 30.57 -22.25 -52.31
C ILE A 319 31.27 -21.15 -51.49
N GLY A 320 32.29 -21.58 -50.74
CA GLY A 320 33.48 -20.79 -50.40
C GLY A 320 33.94 -20.92 -48.96
#